data_AF-A0A2Z4V2P3-F1
#
_entry.id   AF-A0A2Z4V2P3-F1
#
_cell.length_a   1.000
_cell.length_b   1.000
_cell.length_c   1.000
_cell.angle_alpha   90.00
_cell.angle_beta   90.00
_cell.angle_gamma   90.00
#
_symmetry.space_group_name_H-M   'P 1'
#
loop_
_entity.id
_entity.type
_entity.pdbx_description
1 polymer ?
#
loop_
_entity_poly.entity_id
_entity_poly.type
_entity_poly.pdbx_seq_one_letter_code
_entity_poly.pdbx_strand_id
1 'polypeptide(L)'
;MRWEQAVLYQQTVQEVIDYKGTQTPVGRTHNSQLVAPGGQKAQITDVYADSPTWAPLIAEAVARAQVDKVWKLVGEGKTVAFGPYKISGAGVTNAAGEVLPWRDVNEVAVRGGIVCVWRTGRTKAWAASQAHKVPNLLVFLTIVDNLHRQ
;
A
#
# COMPACT_ATOMS: atom_id res chain seq x y z
N MET A 1 15.95 9.14 11.76
CA MET A 1 14.76 8.26 11.59
C MET A 1 15.23 6.85 11.26
N ARG A 2 14.66 5.80 11.85
CA ARG A 2 15.02 4.39 11.55
C ARG A 2 13.93 3.74 10.69
N TRP A 3 14.31 3.13 9.57
CA TRP A 3 13.36 2.53 8.62
C TRP A 3 12.55 1.38 9.22
N GLU A 4 13.10 0.64 10.19
CA GLU A 4 12.45 -0.52 10.82
C GLU A 4 11.21 -0.21 11.64
N GLN A 5 11.04 1.06 12.03
CA GLN A 5 9.94 1.52 12.89
C GLN A 5 9.17 2.68 12.27
N ALA A 6 9.52 3.05 11.03
CA ALA A 6 8.85 4.09 10.27
C ALA A 6 7.48 3.62 9.78
N VAL A 7 6.49 4.51 9.82
CA VAL A 7 5.24 4.34 9.08
C VAL A 7 5.23 5.34 7.93
N LEU A 8 5.25 4.83 6.71
CA LEU A 8 5.26 5.60 5.48
C LEU A 8 3.84 5.64 4.89
N TYR A 9 3.33 6.84 4.66
CA TYR A 9 2.11 7.10 3.87
C TYR A 9 2.52 7.79 2.57
N GLN A 10 1.95 7.36 1.45
CA GLN A 10 2.27 7.95 0.14
C GLN A 10 1.00 8.30 -0.62
N GLN A 11 1.02 9.46 -1.26
CA GLN A 11 -0.02 9.91 -2.16
C GLN A 11 0.62 10.47 -3.42
N THR A 12 0.15 10.00 -4.57
CA THR A 12 0.42 10.62 -5.87
C THR A 12 -0.88 11.18 -6.39
N VAL A 13 -0.87 12.46 -6.78
CA VAL A 13 -1.99 13.10 -7.47
C VAL A 13 -1.53 13.39 -8.89
N GLN A 14 -2.30 12.93 -9.87
CA GLN A 14 -2.08 13.24 -11.28
C GLN A 14 -3.25 14.07 -11.77
N GLU A 15 -2.96 15.29 -12.19
CA GLU A 15 -3.91 16.17 -12.84
C GLU A 15 -4.04 15.74 -14.30
N VAL A 16 -5.28 15.58 -14.76
CA VAL A 16 -5.58 15.16 -16.13
C VAL A 16 -6.64 16.08 -16.73
N ILE A 17 -6.51 16.35 -18.02
CA ILE A 17 -7.60 16.84 -18.86
C ILE A 17 -8.28 15.60 -19.44
N ASP A 18 -9.58 15.45 -19.16
CA ASP A 18 -10.41 14.43 -19.80
C ASP A 18 -11.22 15.07 -20.94
N TYR A 19 -10.97 14.62 -22.17
CA TYR A 19 -11.70 15.07 -23.34
C TYR A 19 -12.05 13.88 -24.23
N LYS A 20 -13.36 13.65 -24.44
CA LYS A 20 -13.90 12.55 -25.27
C LYS A 20 -13.31 11.18 -24.90
N GLY A 21 -13.07 10.92 -23.62
CA GLY A 21 -12.52 9.67 -23.12
C GLY A 21 -10.99 9.55 -23.24
N THR A 22 -10.30 10.58 -23.74
CA THR A 22 -8.85 10.66 -23.71
C THR A 22 -8.40 11.42 -22.47
N GLN A 23 -7.64 10.75 -21.61
CA GLN A 23 -7.03 11.37 -20.43
C GLN A 23 -5.62 11.84 -20.77
N THR A 24 -5.40 13.16 -20.75
CA THR A 24 -4.09 13.77 -20.98
C THR A 24 -3.52 14.26 -19.65
N PRO A 25 -2.39 13.73 -19.17
CA PRO A 25 -1.73 14.20 -17.95
C PRO A 25 -1.21 15.63 -18.13
N VAL A 26 -1.50 16.51 -17.18
CA VAL A 26 -1.05 17.92 -17.20
C VAL A 26 -0.21 18.31 -15.98
N GLY A 27 -0.28 17.51 -14.90
CA GLY A 27 0.48 17.75 -13.69
C GLY A 27 0.60 16.50 -12.85
N ARG A 28 1.65 16.41 -12.04
CA ARG A 28 1.84 15.34 -11.06
C ARG A 28 2.45 15.92 -9.81
N THR A 29 1.87 15.58 -8.66
CA THR A 29 2.45 15.87 -7.36
C THR A 29 2.54 14.59 -6.52
N HIS A 30 3.56 14.52 -5.68
CA HIS A 30 3.73 13.41 -4.75
C HIS A 30 4.01 13.92 -3.34
N ASN A 31 3.37 13.28 -2.36
CA ASN A 31 3.61 13.50 -0.95
C ASN A 31 3.92 12.16 -0.28
N SER A 32 5.08 12.09 0.37
CA SER A 32 5.43 11.02 1.29
C SER A 32 5.48 11.57 2.73
N GLN A 33 4.65 11.00 3.61
CA GLN A 33 4.66 11.30 5.03
C GLN A 33 5.25 10.12 5.80
N LEU A 34 6.36 10.38 6.47
CA LEU A 34 7.07 9.46 7.33
C LEU A 34 6.73 9.76 8.79
N VAL A 35 6.26 8.77 9.54
CA VAL A 35 5.92 8.89 10.96
C VAL A 35 6.86 8.01 11.78
N ALA A 36 7.55 8.60 12.75
CA ALA A 36 8.43 7.89 13.68
C ALA A 36 7.65 7.33 14.89
N PRO A 37 8.21 6.39 15.66
CA PRO A 37 7.54 5.77 16.82
C PRO A 37 7.09 6.69 17.96
N GLY A 38 7.52 7.96 17.97
CA GLY A 38 7.03 8.99 18.90
C GLY A 38 5.99 9.94 18.28
N GLY A 39 5.49 9.64 17.09
CA GLY A 39 4.54 10.50 16.36
C GLY A 39 5.16 11.65 15.59
N GLN A 40 6.49 11.85 15.65
CA GLN A 40 7.18 12.85 14.85
C GLN A 40 6.99 12.55 13.36
N LYS A 41 6.63 13.58 12.59
CA LYS A 41 6.32 13.47 11.16
C LYS A 41 7.37 14.21 10.34
N ALA A 42 7.77 13.61 9.22
CA ALA A 42 8.53 14.25 8.16
C ALA A 42 7.72 14.17 6.86
N GLN A 43 7.50 15.32 6.22
CA GLN A 43 6.88 15.39 4.90
C GLN A 43 7.97 15.58 3.85
N ILE A 44 7.90 14.78 2.80
CA ILE A 44 8.79 14.84 1.65
C ILE A 44 7.90 15.05 0.43
N THR A 45 8.13 16.16 -0.24
CA THR A 45 7.37 16.64 -1.40
C THR A 45 8.32 16.93 -2.56
N ASP A 46 7.76 17.25 -3.72
CA ASP A 46 8.52 17.61 -4.93
C ASP A 46 9.43 18.84 -4.78
N VAL A 47 9.36 19.57 -3.65
CA VAL A 47 10.25 20.71 -3.34
C VAL A 47 11.72 20.28 -3.22
N TYR A 48 11.99 19.03 -2.83
CA TYR A 48 13.36 18.54 -2.61
C TYR A 48 14.03 17.97 -3.86
N ALA A 49 13.24 17.39 -4.78
CA ALA A 49 13.62 16.83 -6.07
C ALA A 49 12.36 16.26 -6.75
N ASP A 50 12.45 15.89 -8.03
CA ASP A 50 11.38 15.23 -8.77
C ASP A 50 10.97 13.89 -8.12
N SER A 51 9.72 13.73 -7.69
CA SER A 51 9.29 12.53 -6.95
C SER A 51 9.50 11.17 -7.58
N PRO A 52 9.46 10.99 -8.91
CA PRO A 52 9.83 9.74 -9.54
C PRO A 52 11.23 9.26 -9.16
N THR A 53 12.17 10.15 -8.81
CA THR A 53 13.54 9.75 -8.47
C THR A 53 13.67 9.27 -7.03
N TRP A 54 12.94 9.85 -6.07
CA TRP A 54 13.13 9.56 -4.65
C TRP A 54 12.01 8.74 -4.01
N ALA A 55 10.76 8.84 -4.48
CA ALA A 55 9.62 8.18 -3.84
C ALA A 55 9.74 6.64 -3.84
N PRO A 56 10.18 5.99 -4.94
CA PRO A 56 10.44 4.55 -4.95
C PRO A 56 11.55 4.17 -3.97
N LEU A 57 12.64 4.96 -3.91
CA LEU A 57 13.78 4.67 -3.04
C LEU A 57 13.39 4.67 -1.55
N ILE A 58 12.53 5.60 -1.13
CA ILE A 58 12.00 5.64 0.25
C ILE A 58 11.11 4.42 0.52
N ALA A 59 10.21 4.10 -0.41
CA ALA A 59 9.31 2.94 -0.27
C ALA A 59 10.11 1.64 -0.16
N GLU A 60 11.12 1.46 -1.00
CA GLU A 60 12.02 0.31 -0.98
C GLU A 60 12.87 0.25 0.30
N ALA A 61 13.39 1.38 0.78
CA ALA A 61 14.16 1.40 2.03
C ALA A 61 13.32 0.97 3.22
N VAL A 62 12.06 1.42 3.29
CA VAL A 62 11.08 0.96 4.29
C VAL A 62 10.77 -0.53 4.10
N ALA A 63 10.56 -0.98 2.85
CA ALA A 63 10.25 -2.37 2.56
C ALA A 63 11.37 -3.33 2.96
N ARG A 64 12.61 -3.04 2.55
CA ARG A 64 13.82 -3.81 2.93
C ARG A 64 13.97 -3.94 4.45
N ALA A 65 13.57 -2.91 5.20
CA ALA A 65 13.69 -2.90 6.65
C ALA A 65 12.56 -3.65 7.38
N GLN A 66 11.42 -3.93 6.72
CA GLN A 66 10.20 -4.37 7.42
C GLN A 66 9.57 -5.66 6.88
N VAL A 67 9.79 -6.05 5.62
CA VAL A 67 9.14 -7.21 5.00
C VAL A 67 9.40 -8.49 5.81
N ASP A 68 10.66 -8.80 6.14
CA ASP A 68 11.00 -10.03 6.88
C ASP A 68 10.34 -10.09 8.26
N LYS A 69 10.25 -8.95 8.93
CA LYS A 69 9.59 -8.85 10.25
C LYS A 69 8.09 -9.13 10.12
N VAL A 70 7.42 -8.51 9.15
CA VAL A 70 5.98 -8.73 8.92
C VAL A 70 5.72 -10.17 8.51
N TRP A 71 6.56 -10.74 7.65
CA TRP A 71 6.46 -12.12 7.20
C TRP A 71 6.51 -13.11 8.37
N LYS A 72 7.49 -12.97 9.27
CA LYS A 72 7.60 -13.79 10.48
C LYS A 72 6.37 -13.69 11.37
N LEU A 73 5.89 -12.47 11.62
CA LEU A 73 4.70 -12.25 12.45
C LEU A 73 3.47 -12.97 11.86
N VAL A 74 3.25 -12.86 10.56
CA VAL A 74 2.14 -13.53 9.88
C VAL A 74 2.30 -15.07 9.96
N GLY A 75 3.51 -15.59 9.75
CA GLY A 75 3.81 -17.02 9.88
C GLY A 75 3.61 -17.57 11.30
N GLU A 76 3.80 -16.75 12.33
CA GLU A 76 3.49 -17.06 13.73
C GLU A 76 1.98 -16.95 14.07
N GLY A 77 1.12 -16.77 13.06
CA GLY A 77 -0.33 -16.64 13.23
C GLY A 77 -0.78 -15.26 13.72
N LYS A 78 0.11 -14.25 13.75
CA LYS A 78 -0.28 -12.88 14.09
C LYS A 78 -1.03 -12.22 12.93
N THR A 79 -1.85 -11.24 13.28
CA THR A 79 -2.51 -10.35 12.33
C THR A 79 -1.81 -8.99 12.33
N VAL A 80 -1.40 -8.51 11.15
CA VAL A 80 -0.70 -7.24 10.98
C VAL A 80 -1.61 -6.24 10.26
N ALA A 81 -1.71 -5.02 10.78
CA ALA A 81 -2.57 -3.97 10.23
C ALA A 81 -1.83 -3.03 9.28
N PHE A 82 -2.49 -2.69 8.18
CA PHE A 82 -2.08 -1.74 7.15
C PHE A 82 -3.21 -0.76 6.87
N GLY A 83 -3.61 0.00 7.90
CA GLY A 83 -4.73 0.95 7.81
C GLY A 83 -6.07 0.22 7.60
N PRO A 84 -6.76 0.40 6.45
CA PRO A 84 -8.04 -0.25 6.18
C PRO A 84 -7.93 -1.76 5.94
N TYR A 85 -6.73 -2.30 5.79
CA TYR A 85 -6.52 -3.74 5.61
C TYR A 85 -5.78 -4.35 6.80
N LYS A 86 -6.03 -5.64 7.04
CA LYS A 86 -5.18 -6.48 7.89
C LYS A 86 -4.80 -7.75 7.14
N ILE A 87 -3.62 -8.28 7.44
CA ILE A 87 -3.09 -9.52 6.85
C ILE A 87 -2.87 -10.53 7.97
N SER A 88 -3.29 -11.77 7.76
CA SER A 88 -2.90 -12.93 8.57
C SER A 88 -2.69 -14.14 7.66
N GLY A 89 -2.24 -15.27 8.24
CA GLY A 89 -2.15 -16.54 7.50
C GLY A 89 -3.50 -17.03 6.97
N ALA A 90 -4.62 -16.55 7.52
CA ALA A 90 -5.95 -16.94 7.06
C ALA A 90 -6.43 -16.18 5.81
N GLY A 91 -5.93 -14.95 5.57
CA GLY A 91 -6.39 -14.12 4.47
C GLY A 91 -6.19 -12.62 4.69
N VAL A 92 -6.87 -11.83 3.85
CA VAL A 92 -6.94 -10.35 3.97
C VAL A 92 -8.23 -9.97 4.67
N THR A 93 -8.14 -9.12 5.70
CA THR A 93 -9.31 -8.50 6.34
C THR A 93 -9.52 -7.10 5.79
N ASN A 94 -10.75 -6.75 5.43
CA ASN A 94 -11.11 -5.39 5.00
C ASN A 94 -11.48 -4.47 6.19
N ALA A 95 -11.82 -3.22 5.90
CA ALA A 95 -12.18 -2.23 6.91
C ALA A 95 -13.47 -2.57 7.66
N ALA A 96 -14.36 -3.37 7.08
CA ALA A 96 -15.58 -3.86 7.72
C ALA A 96 -15.33 -5.07 8.65
N GLY A 97 -14.09 -5.58 8.70
CA GLY A 97 -13.73 -6.75 9.50
C GLY A 97 -13.99 -8.09 8.80
N GLU A 98 -14.42 -8.08 7.55
CA GLU A 98 -14.63 -9.30 6.77
C GLU A 98 -13.30 -9.88 6.31
N VAL A 99 -13.15 -11.20 6.38
CA VAL A 99 -11.95 -11.92 5.94
C VAL A 99 -12.20 -12.54 4.57
N LEU A 100 -11.33 -12.25 3.61
CA LEU A 100 -11.23 -12.97 2.34
C LEU A 100 -10.08 -13.98 2.42
N PRO A 101 -10.36 -15.29 2.44
CA PRO A 101 -9.32 -16.32 2.49
C PRO A 101 -8.40 -16.26 1.28
N TRP A 102 -7.11 -16.57 1.45
CA TRP A 102 -6.12 -16.52 0.35
C TRP A 102 -6.54 -17.30 -0.89
N ARG A 103 -7.14 -18.48 -0.72
CA ARG A 103 -7.68 -19.30 -1.82
C ARG A 103 -8.78 -18.62 -2.66
N ASP A 104 -9.47 -17.64 -2.08
CA ASP A 104 -10.53 -16.88 -2.74
C ASP A 104 -10.02 -15.54 -3.29
N VAL A 105 -8.78 -15.16 -2.99
CA VAL A 105 -8.14 -13.94 -3.52
C VAL A 105 -7.72 -14.19 -4.96
N ASN A 106 -8.22 -13.35 -5.86
CA ASN A 106 -7.82 -13.38 -7.27
C ASN A 106 -6.60 -12.49 -7.55
N GLU A 107 -6.66 -11.26 -7.05
CA GLU A 107 -5.65 -10.24 -7.31
C GLU A 107 -5.70 -9.19 -6.20
N VAL A 108 -4.54 -8.65 -5.85
CA VAL A 108 -4.43 -7.41 -5.09
C VAL A 108 -3.51 -6.47 -5.84
N ALA A 109 -4.02 -5.30 -6.22
CA ALA A 109 -3.29 -4.34 -7.04
C ALA A 109 -3.71 -2.90 -6.74
N VAL A 110 -2.89 -1.95 -7.17
CA VAL A 110 -3.20 -0.53 -7.11
C VAL A 110 -3.66 -0.06 -8.48
N ARG A 111 -4.88 0.50 -8.59
CA ARG A 111 -5.42 1.06 -9.83
C ARG A 111 -5.95 2.47 -9.56
N GLY A 112 -5.47 3.46 -10.32
CA GLY A 112 -5.89 4.86 -10.15
C GLY A 112 -5.73 5.41 -8.73
N GLY A 113 -4.69 4.99 -8.00
CA GLY A 113 -4.48 5.40 -6.61
C GLY A 113 -5.33 4.67 -5.57
N ILE A 114 -6.04 3.61 -5.97
CA ILE A 114 -6.88 2.78 -5.08
C ILE A 114 -6.25 1.40 -4.97
N VAL A 115 -6.01 0.95 -3.74
CA VAL A 115 -5.67 -0.45 -3.44
C VAL A 115 -6.96 -1.26 -3.52
N CYS A 116 -6.98 -2.24 -4.38
CA CYS A 116 -8.14 -3.08 -4.64
C CYS A 116 -7.79 -4.54 -4.40
N VAL A 117 -8.71 -5.26 -3.76
CA VAL A 117 -8.65 -6.70 -3.52
C VAL A 117 -9.81 -7.34 -4.26
N TRP A 118 -9.54 -8.26 -5.17
CA TRP A 118 -10.55 -8.98 -5.93
C TRP A 118 -10.73 -10.41 -5.44
N ARG A 119 -11.98 -10.85 -5.47
CA ARG A 119 -12.36 -12.24 -5.20
C ARG A 119 -12.44 -13.02 -6.51
N THR A 120 -12.02 -14.28 -6.50
CA THR A 120 -12.13 -15.20 -7.63
C THR A 120 -13.57 -15.26 -8.16
N GLY A 121 -13.71 -15.16 -9.48
CA GLY A 121 -15.01 -15.16 -10.17
C GLY A 121 -15.83 -13.87 -10.03
N ARG A 122 -15.27 -12.79 -9.45
CA ARG A 122 -15.96 -11.49 -9.32
C ARG A 122 -15.23 -10.40 -10.09
N THR A 123 -15.99 -9.60 -10.85
CA THR A 123 -15.46 -8.45 -11.61
C THR A 123 -15.31 -7.19 -10.76
N LYS A 124 -16.19 -7.02 -9.77
CA LYS A 124 -16.08 -5.92 -8.79
C LYS A 124 -15.05 -6.27 -7.72
N ALA A 125 -14.29 -5.27 -7.28
CA ALA A 125 -13.41 -5.41 -6.14
C ALA A 125 -14.22 -5.80 -4.90
N TRP A 126 -13.74 -6.79 -4.15
CA TRP A 126 -14.31 -7.18 -2.86
C TRP A 126 -14.06 -6.12 -1.80
N ALA A 127 -12.87 -5.49 -1.85
CA ALA A 127 -12.56 -4.33 -1.03
C ALA A 127 -11.72 -3.33 -1.84
N ALA A 128 -11.97 -2.04 -1.63
CA ALA A 128 -11.25 -0.95 -2.28
C ALA A 128 -10.98 0.16 -1.27
N SER A 129 -9.75 0.68 -1.23
CA SER A 129 -9.36 1.78 -0.34
C SER A 129 -8.30 2.65 -0.98
N GLN A 130 -8.35 3.95 -0.69
CA GLN A 130 -7.37 4.92 -1.17
C GLN A 130 -5.96 4.52 -0.72
N ALA A 131 -4.99 4.53 -1.64
CA ALA A 131 -3.61 4.08 -1.36
C ALA A 131 -2.94 4.89 -0.23
N HIS A 132 -3.24 6.19 -0.12
CA HIS A 132 -2.72 7.04 0.95
C HIS A 132 -3.24 6.66 2.35
N LYS A 133 -4.29 5.83 2.45
CA LYS A 133 -4.78 5.28 3.72
C LYS A 133 -4.10 3.96 4.11
N VAL A 134 -3.34 3.35 3.19
CA VAL A 134 -2.63 2.10 3.40
C VAL A 134 -1.16 2.43 3.69
N PRO A 135 -0.75 2.49 4.98
CA PRO A 135 0.64 2.72 5.33
C PRO A 135 1.54 1.59 4.83
N ASN A 136 2.83 1.87 4.65
CA ASN A 136 3.85 0.91 4.23
C ASN A 136 3.38 0.09 3.01
N LEU A 137 2.77 0.76 2.03
CA LEU A 137 2.07 0.12 0.92
C LEU A 137 2.92 -0.93 0.19
N LEU A 138 4.21 -0.67 -0.03
CA LEU A 138 5.09 -1.65 -0.65
C LEU A 138 5.31 -2.90 0.23
N VAL A 139 5.38 -2.74 1.56
CA VAL A 139 5.41 -3.89 2.49
C VAL A 139 4.11 -4.68 2.39
N PHE A 140 2.96 -4.00 2.41
CA PHE A 140 1.65 -4.64 2.26
C PHE A 140 1.58 -5.48 0.97
N LEU A 141 1.88 -4.87 -0.18
CA LEU A 141 1.82 -5.54 -1.48
C LEU A 141 2.79 -6.73 -1.56
N THR A 142 4.01 -6.58 -1.04
CA THR A 142 5.01 -7.66 -1.04
C THR A 142 4.55 -8.86 -0.23
N ILE A 143 3.99 -8.63 0.97
CA ILE A 143 3.51 -9.72 1.83
C ILE A 143 2.30 -10.42 1.21
N VAL A 144 1.38 -9.65 0.63
CA VAL A 144 0.21 -10.20 -0.09
C VAL A 144 0.64 -11.07 -1.26
N ASP A 145 1.56 -10.60 -2.11
CA ASP A 145 2.07 -11.37 -3.25
C ASP A 145 2.74 -12.68 -2.79
N ASN A 146 3.52 -12.64 -1.72
CA ASN A 146 4.15 -13.84 -1.16
C ASN A 146 3.13 -14.85 -0.61
N LEU A 147 2.07 -14.40 0.07
CA LEU A 147 1.03 -15.28 0.63
C LEU A 147 0.08 -15.82 -0.44
N HIS A 148 -0.18 -15.05 -1.49
CA HIS A 148 -1.07 -15.45 -2.59
C HIS A 148 -0.45 -16.53 -3.48
N ARG A 149 0.89 -16.59 -3.56
CA ARG A 149 1.63 -17.58 -4.35
C ARG A 149 1.86 -18.93 -3.64
N GLN A 150 1.53 -19.04 -2.36
CA GLN A 150 1.61 -20.30 -1.60
C GLN A 150 0.38 -21.17 -1.85
#